data_AF-G4CGB4-F1
#
_entry.id   AF-G4CGB4-F1
#
_cell.length_a   1.000
_cell.length_b   1.000
_cell.length_c   1.000
_cell.angle_alpha   90.00
_cell.angle_beta   90.00
_cell.angle_gamma   90.00
#
_symmetry.space_group_name_H-M   'P 1'
#
loop_
_entity.id
_entity.type
_entity.pdbx_description
1 polymer ?
#
loop_
_entity_poly.entity_id
_entity_poly.type
_entity_poly.pdbx_seq_one_letter_code
_entity_poly.pdbx_strand_id
1 'polypeptide(L)' 'MPWVLSLVILWFTFFDKGVINHEAIFYSSRSGIVALQLCRYRAAAQLE' A
#
# COMPACT_ATOMS: atom_id res chain seq x y z
N MET A 1 -22.44 6.31 19.01
CA MET A 1 -21.11 6.88 18.71
C MET A 1 -20.81 6.63 17.24
N PRO A 2 -20.49 7.66 16.43
CA PRO A 2 -20.12 7.44 15.03
C PRO A 2 -18.75 6.74 15.02
N TRP A 3 -18.71 5.53 14.49
CA TRP A 3 -17.49 4.77 14.27
C TRP A 3 -16.68 5.48 13.20
N VAL A 4 -15.57 6.11 13.60
CA VAL A 4 -14.61 6.69 12.65
C VAL A 4 -13.80 5.54 12.06
N LEU A 5 -14.05 5.23 10.78
CA LEU A 5 -13.16 4.41 9.98
C LEU A 5 -12.05 5.33 9.47
N SER A 6 -10.88 5.30 10.12
CA SER A 6 -9.71 6.01 9.62
C SER A 6 -8.98 5.12 8.62
N LEU A 7 -9.07 5.42 7.32
CA LEU A 7 -8.29 4.75 6.28
C LEU A 7 -7.13 5.64 5.83
N VAL A 8 -5.89 5.19 6.02
CA VAL A 8 -4.70 5.83 5.46
C VAL A 8 -4.11 4.89 4.43
N ILE A 9 -3.82 5.44 3.25
CA ILE A 9 -3.19 4.72 2.14
C ILE A 9 -1.86 5.41 1.88
N LEU A 10 -0.75 4.68 2.05
CA LEU A 10 0.53 5.10 1.52
C LEU A 10 0.85 4.28 0.27
N TRP A 11 1.11 4.98 -0.82
CA TRP A 11 1.50 4.39 -2.09
C TRP A 11 2.93 4.82 -2.43
N PHE A 12 3.79 3.86 -2.71
CA PHE A 12 5.15 4.10 -3.13
C PHE A 12 5.43 3.35 -4.43
N THR A 13 6.02 4.07 -5.37
CA THR A 13 6.58 3.48 -6.60
C THR A 13 8.08 3.65 -6.52
N PHE A 14 8.83 2.57 -6.70
CA PHE A 14 10.29 2.63 -6.76
C PHE A 14 10.82 1.75 -7.88
N PHE A 15 11.92 2.20 -8.49
CA PHE A 15 12.58 1.49 -9.57
C PHE A 15 13.83 0.78 -9.03
N ASP A 16 13.91 -0.53 -9.22
CA ASP A 16 15.08 -1.32 -8.85
C ASP A 16 15.45 -2.25 -10.00
N LYS A 17 16.69 -2.14 -10.49
CA LYS A 17 17.28 -3.05 -11.51
C LYS A 17 16.41 -3.31 -12.74
N GLY A 18 15.84 -2.28 -13.35
CA GLY A 18 14.98 -2.47 -14.53
C GLY A 18 13.55 -2.90 -14.19
N VAL A 19 13.15 -2.87 -12.93
CA VAL A 19 11.83 -3.33 -12.49
C VAL A 19 11.14 -2.22 -11.73
N ILE A 20 9.90 -1.93 -12.12
CA ILE A 20 9.04 -1.01 -11.38
C ILE A 20 8.35 -1.81 -10.28
N ASN A 21 8.56 -1.39 -9.04
CA ASN A 21 7.88 -1.93 -7.88
C ASN A 21 6.85 -0.91 -7.38
N HIS A 22 5.68 -1.40 -7.05
CA HIS A 22 4.59 -0.66 -6.44
C HIS A 22 4.25 -1.30 -5.10
N GLU A 23 4.29 -0.51 -4.04
CA GLU A 23 3.88 -0.93 -2.70
C GLU A 23 2.76 -0.02 -2.19
N ALA A 24 1.71 -0.65 -1.68
CA ALA A 24 0.58 0.03 -1.06
C ALA A 24 0.39 -0.49 0.37
N ILE A 25 0.39 0.43 1.33
CA ILE A 25 0.10 0.15 2.73
C ILE A 25 -1.26 0.73 3.07
N PHE A 26 -2.16 -0.14 3.53
CA PHE A 26 -3.49 0.22 4.02
C PHE A 26 -3.50 0.15 5.54
N TYR A 27 -3.84 1.26 6.17
CA TYR A 27 -4.11 1.34 7.61
C TYR A 27 -5.59 1.62 7.78
N SER A 28 -6.32 0.73 8.47
CA SER A 28 -7.69 0.98 8.87
C SER A 28 -7.83 0.83 10.38
N SER A 29 -8.46 1.79 11.04
CA SER A 29 -8.84 1.67 12.45
C SER A 29 -10.35 1.70 12.58
N ARG A 30 -10.92 0.72 13.27
CA ARG A 30 -12.34 0.68 13.62
C ARG A 30 -12.49 0.26 15.08
N SER A 31 -13.05 1.15 15.91
CA SER A 31 -13.35 0.86 17.33
C SER A 31 -12.15 0.31 18.12
N GLY A 32 -10.94 0.86 17.89
CA GLY A 32 -9.70 0.44 18.55
C GLY A 32 -9.00 -0.77 17.91
N ILE A 33 -9.63 -1.43 16.92
CA ILE A 33 -9.00 -2.48 16.12
C ILE A 33 -8.27 -1.83 14.95
N VAL A 34 -6.97 -2.05 14.87
CA VAL A 34 -6.12 -1.61 13.75
C VAL A 34 -5.87 -2.80 12.84
N ALA A 35 -6.23 -2.67 11.56
CA ALA A 35 -5.80 -3.58 10.51
C ALA A 35 -4.78 -2.89 9.60
N LEU A 36 -3.66 -3.57 9.37
CA LEU A 36 -2.62 -3.16 8.43
C LEU A 36 -2.57 -4.19 7.30
N GLN A 37 -2.68 -3.75 6.04
CA GLN A 37 -2.49 -4.60 4.87
C GLN A 37 -1.39 -4.02 3.99
N LEU A 38 -0.51 -4.89 3.48
CA LEU A 38 0.52 -4.52 2.53
C LEU A 38 0.25 -5.25 1.20
N CYS A 39 0.03 -4.49 0.15
CA CYS A 39 -0.05 -5.01 -1.22
C CYS A 39 1.25 -4.66 -1.96
N ARG A 40 1.92 -5.69 -2.49
CA ARG A 40 3.10 -5.54 -3.33
C ARG A 40 2.76 -5.97 -4.74
N TYR A 41 3.03 -5.08 -5.70
CA TYR A 41 2.93 -5.36 -7.11
C TYR A 41 4.26 -5.04 -7.78
N ARG A 42 4.75 -5.95 -8.61
CA ARG A 42 6.05 -5.83 -9.28
C ARG A 42 5.83 -6.02 -10.77
N ALA A 43 6.11 -4.98 -11.54
CA ALA A 43 6.10 -5.03 -12.99
C ALA A 43 7.54 -4.95 -13.50
N ALA A 44 8.04 -6.05 -14.09
CA ALA A 44 9.31 -6.00 -14.81
C ALA A 44 9.17 -5.00 -15.96
N ALA A 45 9.90 -3.88 -15.89
CA ALA A 45 9.98 -2.98 -17.02
C ALA A 45 11.02 -3.57 -17.96
N GLN A 46 10.56 -4.35 -18.95
CA GLN A 46 11.40 -4.58 -20.13
C GLN A 46 11.58 -3.23 -20.80
N LEU A 47 12.69 -2.56 -20.46
CA LEU A 47 13.24 -1.49 -21.27
C LEU A 47 13.83 -2.18 -22.52
N GLU A 48 12.98 -2.35 -23.53
CA GLU A 48 13.44 -2.60 -24.91
C GLU A 48 14.03 -1.32 -25.52
#